data_AF-A0A960XNC4-F1
#
_entry.id   AF-A0A960XNC4-F1
#
_cell.length_a   1.000
_cell.length_b   1.000
_cell.length_c   1.000
_cell.angle_alpha   90.00
_cell.angle_beta   90.00
_cell.angle_gamma   90.00
#
_symmetry.space_group_name_H-M   'P 1'
#
loop_
_entity.id
_entity.type
_entity.pdbx_description
1 polymer ?
#
loop_
_entity_poly.entity_id
_entity_poly.type
_entity_poly.pdbx_seq_one_letter_code
_entity_poly.pdbx_strand_id
1 'polypeptide(L)'
;PPFMRLVHRVLGPERVLHTTDAMAAAGAPPGRYPLGPMWFEVGADGLVRLPGGTHFAGSSLTPVEGVFRSAAMLGTSWRQTWAASSTTPAAWLGVPVSLAPGNRADFCLLRTGASGELVGLRVFARGEEIE
;
A
#
# COMPACT_ATOMS: atom_id res chain seq x y z
N PRO A 1 13.73 6.17 5.67
CA PRO A 1 14.98 6.44 4.92
C PRO A 1 15.15 7.94 4.63
N PRO A 2 16.37 8.47 4.41
CA PRO A 2 16.60 9.90 4.17
C PRO A 2 15.77 10.46 3.02
N PHE A 3 15.72 9.76 1.87
CA PHE A 3 14.94 10.18 0.71
C PHE A 3 13.44 10.30 1.03
N MET A 4 12.83 9.25 1.59
CA MET A 4 11.42 9.23 1.99
C MET A 4 11.07 10.40 2.93
N ARG A 5 11.92 10.67 3.94
CA ARG A 5 11.70 11.77 4.88
C ARG A 5 11.86 13.15 4.24
N LEU A 6 12.82 13.30 3.32
CA LEU A 6 13.05 14.54 2.59
C LEU A 6 11.84 14.88 1.70
N VAL A 7 11.37 13.91 0.90
CA VAL A 7 10.21 14.07 0.02
C VAL A 7 8.97 14.50 0.80
N HIS A 8 8.64 13.78 1.88
CA HIS A 8 7.49 14.13 2.72
C HIS A 8 7.63 15.50 3.39
N ARG A 9 8.84 15.91 3.80
CA ARG A 9 9.09 17.21 4.41
C ARG A 9 8.95 18.37 3.42
N VAL A 10 9.48 18.21 2.21
CA VAL A 10 9.51 19.28 1.20
C VAL A 10 8.17 19.43 0.48
N LEU A 11 7.56 18.32 0.09
CA LEU A 11 6.31 18.35 -0.69
C LEU A 11 5.08 18.54 0.20
N GLY A 12 5.10 18.03 1.43
CA GLY A 12 3.94 18.02 2.31
C GLY A 12 2.92 16.93 1.96
N PRO A 13 1.94 16.69 2.83
CA PRO A 13 1.03 15.53 2.74
C PRO A 13 0.11 15.56 1.51
N GLU A 14 -0.29 16.74 1.03
CA GLU A 14 -1.22 16.88 -0.11
C GLU A 14 -0.58 16.58 -1.48
N ARG A 15 0.76 16.47 -1.53
CA ARG A 15 1.53 16.30 -2.77
C ARG A 15 2.32 15.00 -2.81
N VAL A 16 2.10 14.11 -1.85
CA VAL A 16 2.72 12.78 -1.83
C VAL A 16 1.63 11.73 -1.86
N LEU A 17 1.63 10.96 -2.95
CA LEU A 17 0.77 9.80 -3.12
C LEU A 17 1.62 8.54 -2.95
N HIS A 18 1.11 7.56 -2.21
CA HIS A 18 1.72 6.26 -2.10
C HIS A 18 1.15 5.34 -3.18
N THR A 19 2.05 4.64 -3.87
CA THR A 19 1.71 3.55 -4.78
C THR A 19 2.48 2.31 -4.36
N THR A 20 1.92 1.14 -4.64
CA THR A 20 2.60 -0.12 -4.40
C THR A 20 3.61 -0.43 -5.49
N ASP A 21 3.39 0.07 -6.72
CA ASP A 21 4.01 -0.44 -7.95
C ASP A 21 3.93 -1.99 -8.02
N ALA A 22 2.81 -2.52 -7.53
CA ALA A 22 2.55 -3.95 -7.41
C ALA A 22 2.48 -4.60 -8.78
N MET A 23 3.14 -5.76 -8.92
CA MET A 23 2.99 -6.62 -10.10
C MET A 23 2.20 -7.88 -9.74
N ALA A 24 2.08 -8.81 -10.70
CA ALA A 24 1.34 -10.07 -10.53
C ALA A 24 1.67 -10.86 -9.25
N ALA A 25 2.85 -10.61 -8.67
CA ALA A 25 3.33 -11.26 -7.47
C ALA A 25 3.06 -10.49 -6.16
N ALA A 26 2.21 -9.44 -6.18
CA ALA A 26 1.85 -8.72 -4.96
C ALA A 26 1.08 -9.60 -3.98
N GLY A 27 1.54 -9.62 -2.72
CA GLY A 27 1.04 -10.52 -1.67
C GLY A 27 1.37 -12.01 -1.89
N ALA A 28 2.11 -12.36 -2.94
CA ALA A 28 2.43 -13.74 -3.26
C ALA A 28 3.69 -14.24 -2.51
N PRO A 29 3.78 -15.53 -2.18
CA PRO A 29 4.98 -16.10 -1.55
C PRO A 29 6.20 -16.04 -2.49
N PRO A 30 7.42 -16.24 -1.99
CA PRO A 30 8.60 -16.36 -2.85
C PRO A 30 8.40 -17.40 -3.95
N GLY A 31 8.75 -17.07 -5.19
CA GLY A 31 8.45 -17.92 -6.35
C GLY A 31 8.52 -17.18 -7.68
N ARG A 32 8.09 -17.87 -8.75
CA ARG A 32 8.08 -17.34 -10.12
C ARG A 32 6.66 -17.10 -10.63
N TYR A 33 6.43 -15.92 -11.18
CA TYR A 33 5.10 -15.44 -11.58
C TYR A 33 5.13 -14.89 -13.01
N PRO A 34 4.17 -15.27 -13.86
CA PRO A 34 4.05 -14.73 -15.19
C PRO A 34 3.33 -13.37 -15.19
N LEU A 35 3.69 -12.50 -16.12
CA LEU A 35 2.92 -11.31 -16.47
C LEU A 35 3.04 -11.10 -17.99
N GLY A 36 2.00 -11.50 -18.72
CA GLY A 36 2.05 -11.60 -20.18
C GLY A 36 3.16 -12.56 -20.62
N PRO A 37 4.05 -12.17 -21.56
CA PRO A 37 5.15 -13.00 -22.03
C PRO A 37 6.37 -12.99 -21.09
N MET A 38 6.37 -12.15 -20.04
CA MET A 38 7.49 -12.00 -19.11
C MET A 38 7.32 -12.87 -17.87
N TRP A 39 8.45 -13.21 -17.26
CA TRP A 39 8.51 -13.91 -15.97
C TRP A 39 9.20 -13.03 -14.95
N PHE A 40 8.73 -13.11 -13.71
CA PHE A 40 9.28 -12.39 -12.56
C PHE A 40 9.53 -13.36 -11.41
N GLU A 41 10.52 -13.05 -10.58
CA GLU A 41 10.88 -13.82 -9.41
C GLU A 41 10.72 -12.96 -8.15
N VAL A 42 9.97 -13.46 -7.17
CA VAL A 42 9.90 -12.89 -5.82
C VAL A 42 10.89 -13.66 -4.96
N GLY A 43 11.92 -12.97 -4.48
CA GLY A 43 12.89 -13.54 -3.55
C GLY A 43 12.31 -13.76 -2.16
N ALA A 44 13.02 -14.53 -1.34
CA ALA A 44 12.69 -14.69 0.09
C ALA A 44 12.76 -13.37 0.88
N ASP A 45 13.47 -12.37 0.34
CA ASP A 45 13.51 -10.99 0.82
C ASP A 45 12.27 -10.16 0.44
N GLY A 46 11.34 -10.75 -0.30
CA GLY A 46 10.14 -10.10 -0.83
C GLY A 46 10.40 -9.18 -2.01
N LEU A 47 11.64 -9.09 -2.53
CA LEU A 47 11.97 -8.19 -3.64
C LEU A 47 11.69 -8.87 -4.97
N VAL A 48 11.03 -8.13 -5.88
CA VAL A 48 10.67 -8.62 -7.22
C VAL A 48 11.78 -8.29 -8.20
N ARG A 49 12.21 -9.29 -8.97
CA ARG A 49 13.30 -9.18 -9.95
C ARG A 49 12.95 -9.93 -11.23
N LEU A 50 13.66 -9.63 -12.31
CA LEU A 50 13.69 -10.53 -13.47
C LEU A 50 14.45 -11.83 -13.11
N PRO A 51 14.06 -13.00 -13.66
CA PRO A 51 14.76 -14.25 -13.41
C PRO A 51 16.25 -14.15 -13.70
N GLY A 52 17.09 -14.51 -12.72
CA GLY A 52 18.55 -14.44 -12.83
C GLY A 52 19.13 -13.03 -12.78
N GLY A 53 18.31 -11.99 -12.62
CA GLY A 53 18.73 -10.61 -12.49
C GLY A 53 18.84 -10.15 -11.04
N THR A 54 19.53 -9.03 -10.82
CA THR A 54 19.65 -8.37 -9.51
C THR A 54 18.81 -7.10 -9.39
N HIS A 55 18.36 -6.55 -10.52
CA HIS A 55 17.57 -5.32 -10.59
C HIS A 55 16.12 -5.54 -10.17
N PHE A 56 15.55 -4.53 -9.51
CA PHE A 56 14.13 -4.54 -9.15
C PHE A 56 13.25 -4.41 -10.39
N ALA A 57 12.16 -5.17 -10.38
CA ALA A 57 11.16 -5.17 -11.42
C ALA A 57 9.77 -5.10 -10.77
N GLY A 58 9.36 -3.90 -10.38
CA GLY A 58 8.14 -3.66 -9.61
C GLY A 58 8.20 -4.19 -8.18
N SER A 59 7.03 -4.50 -7.62
CA SER A 59 6.88 -4.75 -6.18
C SER A 59 5.91 -5.89 -5.85
N SER A 60 6.13 -6.54 -4.71
CA SER A 60 5.22 -7.50 -4.09
C SER A 60 4.39 -6.87 -2.96
N LEU A 61 4.57 -5.57 -2.70
CA LEU A 61 3.98 -4.84 -1.59
C LEU A 61 2.46 -4.75 -1.71
N THR A 62 1.74 -5.14 -0.66
CA THR A 62 0.29 -4.87 -0.58
C THR A 62 0.02 -3.43 -0.13
N PRO A 63 -1.12 -2.81 -0.52
CA PRO A 63 -1.40 -1.41 -0.18
C PRO A 63 -1.36 -1.12 1.33
N VAL A 64 -1.96 -2.00 2.14
CA VAL A 64 -2.03 -1.80 3.59
C VAL A 64 -0.64 -1.93 4.21
N GLU A 65 0.17 -2.92 3.83
CA GLU A 65 1.56 -3.00 4.28
C GLU A 65 2.37 -1.75 3.93
N GLY A 66 2.10 -1.15 2.76
CA GLY A 66 2.71 0.11 2.33
C GLY A 66 2.48 1.27 3.31
N VAL A 67 1.29 1.36 3.89
CA VAL A 67 0.95 2.38 4.90
C VAL A 67 1.82 2.21 6.15
N PHE A 68 1.90 0.99 6.69
CA PHE A 68 2.64 0.70 7.93
C PHE A 68 4.16 0.81 7.71
N ARG A 69 4.68 0.30 6.59
CA ARG A 69 6.09 0.46 6.23
C ARG A 69 6.45 1.94 6.08
N SER A 70 5.61 2.73 5.41
CA SER A 70 5.83 4.18 5.28
C SER A 70 5.83 4.89 6.63
N ALA A 71 4.93 4.51 7.54
CA ALA A 71 4.88 5.04 8.90
C ALA A 71 6.18 4.77 9.65
N ALA A 72 6.69 3.54 9.59
CA ALA A 72 7.99 3.18 10.18
C ALA A 72 9.16 3.95 9.54
N MET A 73 9.15 4.13 8.22
CA MET A 73 10.19 4.88 7.50
C MET A 73 10.23 6.38 7.85
N LEU A 74 9.06 6.95 8.17
CA LEU A 74 8.86 8.35 8.51
C LEU A 74 8.96 8.60 10.02
N GLY A 75 8.84 7.57 10.85
CA GLY A 75 8.77 7.71 12.31
C GLY A 75 7.45 8.32 12.78
N THR A 76 6.35 8.01 12.10
CA THR A 76 5.00 8.55 12.38
C THR A 76 4.00 7.42 12.63
N SER A 77 2.77 7.75 13.03
CA SER A 77 1.70 6.75 13.13
C SER A 77 1.19 6.34 11.75
N TRP A 78 0.65 5.12 11.62
CA TRP A 78 0.00 4.67 10.38
C TRP A 78 -1.20 5.56 10.00
N ARG A 79 -1.87 6.16 10.99
CA ARG A 79 -2.98 7.11 10.78
C ARG A 79 -2.53 8.33 10.00
N GLN A 80 -1.29 8.79 10.22
CA GLN A 80 -0.73 9.94 9.50
C GLN A 80 -0.32 9.59 8.06
N THR A 81 0.00 8.32 7.77
CA THR A 81 0.37 7.88 6.41
C THR A 81 -0.82 7.35 5.61
N TRP A 82 -1.94 7.02 6.26
CA TRP A 82 -3.14 6.50 5.60
C TRP A 82 -3.64 7.42 4.48
N ALA A 83 -3.66 8.74 4.72
CA ALA A 83 -4.17 9.71 3.76
C ALA A 83 -3.46 9.62 2.39
N ALA A 84 -2.13 9.46 2.40
CA ALA A 84 -1.31 9.36 1.19
C ALA A 84 -1.64 8.11 0.33
N SER A 85 -2.25 7.08 0.94
CA SER A 85 -2.71 5.85 0.26
C SER A 85 -4.23 5.80 0.03
N SER A 86 -4.99 6.82 0.47
CA SER A 86 -6.46 6.76 0.50
C SER A 86 -7.10 8.11 0.11
N THR A 87 -7.29 9.02 1.06
CA THR A 87 -8.05 10.25 0.84
C THR A 87 -7.35 11.24 -0.08
N THR A 88 -6.01 11.31 -0.04
CA THR A 88 -5.23 12.20 -0.91
C THR A 88 -5.31 11.79 -2.38
N PRO A 89 -5.05 10.52 -2.79
CA PRO A 89 -5.24 10.12 -4.18
C PRO A 89 -6.71 10.20 -4.62
N ALA A 90 -7.66 9.93 -3.73
CA ALA A 90 -9.08 10.10 -4.03
C ALA A 90 -9.42 11.57 -4.34
N ALA A 91 -8.91 12.52 -3.55
CA ALA A 91 -9.09 13.95 -3.81
C ALA A 91 -8.47 14.37 -5.15
N TRP A 92 -7.28 13.86 -5.48
CA TRP A 92 -6.63 14.12 -6.77
C TRP A 92 -7.43 13.59 -7.97
N LEU A 93 -8.08 12.43 -7.80
CA LEU A 93 -8.89 11.79 -8.84
C LEU A 93 -10.35 12.26 -8.85
N GLY A 94 -10.76 13.14 -7.94
CA GLY A 94 -12.16 13.55 -7.79
C GLY A 94 -13.10 12.42 -7.32
N VAL A 95 -12.56 11.41 -6.64
CA VAL A 95 -13.33 10.27 -6.13
C VAL A 95 -13.86 10.60 -4.73
N PRO A 96 -15.18 10.60 -4.50
CA PRO A 96 -15.74 10.84 -3.18
C PRO A 96 -15.49 9.64 -2.25
N VAL A 97 -14.96 9.89 -1.04
CA VAL A 97 -14.55 8.85 -0.07
C VAL A 97 -15.08 9.10 1.35
N SER A 98 -16.20 9.83 1.49
CA SER A 98 -16.76 10.18 2.79
C SER A 98 -17.56 9.03 3.41
N LEU A 99 -17.25 8.72 4.67
CA LEU A 99 -18.00 7.78 5.50
C LEU A 99 -19.19 8.49 6.15
N ALA A 100 -20.28 8.62 5.39
CA ALA A 100 -21.54 9.18 5.88
C ALA A 100 -22.74 8.36 5.37
N PRO A 101 -23.87 8.33 6.09
CA PRO A 101 -25.09 7.69 5.62
C PRO A 101 -25.48 8.18 4.22
N GLY A 102 -25.84 7.25 3.34
CA GLY A 102 -26.19 7.53 1.94
C GLY A 102 -25.02 7.48 0.96
N ASN A 103 -23.77 7.42 1.44
CA ASN A 103 -22.60 7.28 0.57
C ASN A 103 -22.23 5.82 0.29
N ARG A 104 -21.35 5.62 -0.70
CA ARG A 104 -20.78 4.31 -1.01
C ARG A 104 -20.00 3.76 0.20
N ALA A 105 -20.33 2.55 0.61
CA ALA A 105 -19.71 1.87 1.73
C ALA A 105 -18.42 1.14 1.30
N ASP A 106 -17.40 1.91 0.90
CA ASP A 106 -16.04 1.39 0.70
C ASP A 106 -15.16 1.81 1.86
N PHE A 107 -14.72 0.85 2.67
CA PHE A 107 -13.89 1.11 3.83
C PHE A 107 -13.15 -0.14 4.28
N CYS A 108 -12.13 0.06 5.11
CA CYS A 108 -11.45 -1.03 5.78
C CYS A 108 -11.72 -0.95 7.29
N LEU A 109 -12.03 -2.08 7.92
CA LEU A 109 -11.98 -2.22 9.37
C LEU A 109 -10.61 -2.77 9.76
N LEU A 110 -9.82 -1.92 10.43
CA LEU A 110 -8.51 -2.28 10.94
C LEU A 110 -8.63 -2.57 12.43
N ARG A 111 -8.04 -3.68 12.85
CA ARG A 111 -7.78 -3.99 14.25
C ARG A 111 -6.28 -3.87 14.48
N THR A 112 -5.89 -3.13 15.50
CA THR A 112 -4.48 -2.94 15.87
C THR A 112 -4.21 -3.45 17.27
N GLY A 113 -2.99 -3.93 17.50
CA GLY A 113 -2.52 -4.23 18.85
C GLY A 113 -2.13 -2.97 19.62
N ALA A 114 -1.62 -3.16 20.84
CA ALA A 114 -1.30 -2.05 21.75
C ALA A 114 -0.17 -1.15 21.21
N SER A 115 0.77 -1.70 20.44
CA SER A 115 1.84 -0.94 19.79
C SER A 115 1.43 -0.35 18.43
N GLY A 116 0.17 -0.50 18.02
CA GLY A 116 -0.36 0.05 16.78
C GLY A 116 -0.04 -0.78 15.52
N GLU A 117 0.52 -1.98 15.68
CA GLU A 117 0.70 -2.97 14.63
C GLU A 117 -0.65 -3.51 14.15
N LEU A 118 -0.75 -3.84 12.87
CA LEU A 118 -1.96 -4.42 12.30
C LEU A 118 -2.12 -5.89 12.75
N VAL A 119 -3.24 -6.21 13.38
CA VAL A 119 -3.58 -7.58 13.82
C VAL A 119 -4.83 -8.13 13.14
N GLY A 120 -5.52 -7.31 12.34
CA GLY A 120 -6.65 -7.75 11.55
C GLY A 120 -7.09 -6.67 10.57
N LEU A 121 -7.52 -7.13 9.40
CA LEU A 121 -8.03 -6.29 8.33
C LEU A 121 -9.27 -6.97 7.77
N ARG A 122 -10.35 -6.22 7.62
CA ARG A 122 -11.53 -6.59 6.83
C ARG A 122 -11.80 -5.48 5.84
N VAL A 123 -12.08 -5.80 4.60
CA VAL A 123 -12.29 -4.83 3.53
C VAL A 123 -13.73 -4.89 3.08
N PHE A 124 -14.35 -3.72 2.92
CA PHE A 124 -15.72 -3.59 2.45
C PHE A 124 -15.70 -2.80 1.15
N ALA A 125 -16.39 -3.32 0.14
CA ALA A 125 -16.65 -2.62 -1.11
C ALA A 125 -18.16 -2.61 -1.36
N ARG A 126 -18.73 -1.42 -1.54
CA ARG A 126 -20.18 -1.22 -1.76
C ARG A 126 -21.05 -1.87 -0.67
N GLY A 127 -20.54 -1.96 0.56
CA GLY A 127 -21.24 -2.52 1.71
C GLY A 127 -21.08 -4.03 1.88
N GLU A 128 -20.42 -4.72 0.95
CA GLU A 128 -20.11 -6.14 1.06
C GLU A 128 -18.67 -6.34 1.52
N GLU A 129 -18.46 -7.29 2.43
CA GLU A 129 -17.11 -7.69 2.81
C GLU A 129 -16.47 -8.48 1.66
N ILE A 130 -15.25 -8.11 1.29
CA ILE A 130 -14.46 -8.77 0.25
C ILE A 130 -13.22 -9.42 0.88
N GLU A 131 -12.89 -10.62 0.38
CA GLU A 131 -11.72 -11.40 0.78
C GLU A 131 -10.45 -10.94 0.06
#